data_AF-A0A3C1XA95-F1
#
_entry.id   AF-A0A3C1XA95-F1
#
_cell.length_a   1.000
_cell.length_b   1.000
_cell.length_c   1.000
_cell.angle_alpha   90.00
_cell.angle_beta   90.00
_cell.angle_gamma   90.00
#
_symmetry.space_group_name_H-M   'P 1'
#
loop_
_entity.id
_entity.type
_entity.pdbx_description
1 polymer ?
#
loop_
_entity_poly.entity_id
_entity_poly.type
_entity_poly.pdbx_seq_one_letter_code
_entity_poly.pdbx_strand_id
1 'polypeptide(L)'
;MFDLLVKNVQDIKGNPLEIGIKSGKIVDLGERLQGEAKEVFNAEGAYVSAGWIDSHVHCFEMMDLYYDYPDEIGVATGVTTVIDAGSSGEANIKDFYELAKKAKTNVFALLNISKHGIVTQDELSDLSLVDEAKNIARIQELPEFIVGIKARMSKTVIGQNGIIPLQMAKKLQSKVNLPLMVHIGSAPPKLEDILQELEAGDIVTHCFNGKENGILATSDE
;
A
#
# COMPACT_ATOMS: atom_id res chain seq x y z
N MET A 1 1.38 32.36 14.85
CA MET A 1 2.55 31.59 15.34
C MET A 1 2.43 30.15 14.87
N PHE A 2 3.42 29.70 14.10
CA PHE A 2 3.56 28.32 13.63
C PHE A 2 4.27 27.46 14.69
N ASP A 3 4.10 26.14 14.62
CA ASP A 3 4.94 25.22 15.39
C ASP A 3 6.29 25.03 14.68
N LEU A 4 6.27 24.78 13.37
CA LEU A 4 7.45 24.68 12.51
C LEU A 4 7.27 25.55 11.26
N LEU A 5 8.31 26.29 10.88
CA LEU A 5 8.40 27.00 9.61
C LEU A 5 9.62 26.49 8.83
N VAL A 6 9.38 25.85 7.68
CA VAL A 6 10.42 25.41 6.75
C VAL A 6 10.68 26.52 5.74
N LYS A 7 11.93 26.95 5.58
CA LYS A 7 12.32 28.11 4.77
C LYS A 7 13.30 27.80 3.66
N ASN A 8 13.25 28.61 2.61
CA ASN A 8 14.18 28.64 1.48
C ASN A 8 14.33 27.28 0.76
N VAL A 9 13.29 26.45 0.80
CA VAL A 9 13.25 25.22 0.00
C VAL A 9 12.74 25.54 -1.40
N GLN A 10 12.86 24.56 -2.30
CA GLN A 10 12.29 24.65 -3.64
C GLN A 10 11.38 23.45 -3.93
N ASP A 11 10.29 23.67 -4.64
CA ASP A 11 9.41 22.59 -5.10
C ASP A 11 10.12 21.72 -6.16
N ILE A 12 9.47 20.63 -6.58
CA ILE A 12 10.02 19.71 -7.58
C ILE A 12 10.25 20.34 -8.98
N LYS A 13 9.76 21.57 -9.22
CA LYS A 13 9.98 22.34 -10.44
C LYS A 13 11.06 23.43 -10.25
N GLY A 14 11.62 23.56 -9.05
CA GLY A 14 12.63 24.56 -8.71
C GLY A 14 12.05 25.92 -8.30
N ASN A 15 10.74 26.03 -8.04
CA ASN A 15 10.16 27.29 -7.56
C ASN A 15 10.39 27.46 -6.06
N PRO A 16 10.69 28.68 -5.56
CA PRO A 16 10.83 28.93 -4.13
C PRO A 16 9.57 28.59 -3.33
N LEU A 17 9.76 27.99 -2.15
CA LEU A 17 8.67 27.61 -1.26
C LEU A 17 9.09 27.72 0.22
N GLU A 18 8.14 28.11 1.05
CA GLU A 18 8.17 28.01 2.51
C GLU A 18 6.88 27.36 3.00
N ILE A 19 6.97 26.59 4.10
CA ILE A 19 5.88 25.75 4.62
C ILE A 19 5.65 26.06 6.09
N GLY A 20 4.45 26.53 6.41
CA GLY A 20 3.99 26.77 7.78
C GLY A 20 3.22 25.56 8.33
N ILE A 21 3.68 25.00 9.44
CA ILE A 21 3.07 23.83 10.08
C ILE A 21 2.55 24.19 11.47
N LYS A 22 1.34 23.75 11.79
CA LYS A 22 0.71 23.91 13.11
C LYS A 22 -0.12 22.68 13.47
N SER A 23 0.10 22.15 14.67
CA SER A 23 -0.61 20.97 15.21
C SER A 23 -0.57 19.78 14.25
N GLY A 24 0.61 19.52 13.67
CA GLY A 24 0.85 18.42 12.73
C GLY A 24 0.22 18.58 11.34
N LYS A 25 -0.35 19.75 11.03
CA LYS A 25 -0.96 20.05 9.72
C LYS A 25 -0.24 21.21 9.03
N ILE A 26 -0.15 21.13 7.71
CA ILE A 26 0.24 22.27 6.88
C ILE A 26 -0.89 23.30 6.95
N VAL A 27 -0.58 24.52 7.36
CA VAL A 27 -1.56 25.62 7.51
C VAL A 27 -1.28 26.79 6.58
N ASP A 28 -0.10 26.86 5.98
CA ASP A 28 0.28 27.91 5.05
C ASP A 28 1.39 27.46 4.09
N LEU A 29 1.37 27.99 2.86
CA LEU A 29 2.32 27.71 1.78
C LEU A 29 2.52 28.98 0.97
N GLY A 30 3.76 29.35 0.69
CA GLY A 30 4.06 30.49 -0.18
C GLY A 30 5.55 30.67 -0.45
N GLU A 31 5.91 31.54 -1.39
CA GLU A 31 7.32 31.80 -1.72
C GLU A 31 8.12 32.39 -0.55
N ARG A 32 7.44 33.18 0.30
CA ARG A 32 8.02 33.77 1.51
C ARG A 32 6.93 34.04 2.53
N LEU A 33 6.87 33.22 3.57
CA LEU A 33 5.88 33.35 4.63
C LEU A 33 6.33 34.40 5.65
N GLN A 34 5.35 35.12 6.20
CA GLN A 34 5.54 36.06 7.29
C GLN A 34 4.99 35.45 8.58
N GLY A 35 5.68 35.69 9.69
CA GLY A 35 5.21 35.29 11.02
C GLY A 35 6.26 34.60 11.87
N GLU A 36 5.92 34.44 13.15
CA GLU A 36 6.74 33.75 14.13
C GLU A 36 6.47 32.25 14.14
N ALA A 37 7.50 31.45 14.38
CA ALA A 37 7.41 30.01 14.56
C ALA A 37 8.17 29.60 15.83
N LYS A 38 7.73 28.52 16.49
CA LYS A 38 8.50 27.94 17.61
C LYS A 38 9.83 27.39 17.14
N GLU A 39 9.84 26.77 15.96
CA GLU A 39 11.03 26.26 15.28
C GLU A 39 11.09 26.77 13.84
N VAL A 40 12.30 27.12 13.39
CA VAL A 40 12.57 27.51 12.01
C VAL A 40 13.63 26.57 11.46
N PHE A 41 13.28 25.84 10.40
CA PHE A 41 14.20 24.98 9.67
C PHE A 41 14.55 25.63 8.33
N ASN A 42 15.76 26.17 8.22
CA ASN A 42 16.25 26.76 6.98
C ASN A 42 16.99 25.69 6.16
N ALA A 43 16.44 25.33 5.01
CA ALA A 43 16.99 24.30 4.12
C ALA A 43 17.26 24.88 2.73
N GLU A 44 18.02 25.97 2.71
CA GLU A 44 18.34 26.73 1.50
C GLU A 44 18.87 25.85 0.37
N GLY A 45 18.20 25.91 -0.78
CA GLY A 45 18.56 25.16 -1.99
C GLY A 45 18.17 23.68 -1.98
N ALA A 46 17.56 23.18 -0.89
CA ALA A 46 17.05 21.82 -0.84
C ALA A 46 15.68 21.70 -1.50
N TYR A 47 15.43 20.55 -2.13
CA TYR A 47 14.12 20.20 -2.65
C TYR A 47 13.17 19.78 -1.52
N VAL A 48 11.89 20.11 -1.68
CA VAL A 48 10.80 19.61 -0.86
C VAL A 48 9.68 19.06 -1.74
N SER A 49 9.02 18.02 -1.24
CA SER A 49 7.82 17.46 -1.85
C SER A 49 6.80 17.12 -0.77
N ALA A 50 5.63 16.63 -1.16
CA ALA A 50 4.86 15.79 -0.26
C ALA A 50 5.73 14.61 0.21
N GLY A 51 5.49 14.12 1.42
CA GLY A 51 6.16 12.93 1.91
C GLY A 51 5.92 11.76 0.98
N TRP A 52 6.95 10.95 0.74
CA TRP A 52 6.83 9.82 -0.17
C TRP A 52 5.90 8.76 0.41
N ILE A 53 5.19 8.07 -0.49
CA ILE A 53 4.24 7.02 -0.17
C ILE A 53 4.68 5.77 -0.93
N ASP A 54 5.04 4.71 -0.21
CA ASP A 54 5.22 3.39 -0.80
C ASP A 54 3.92 2.60 -0.67
N SER A 55 3.26 2.36 -1.79
CA SER A 55 1.95 1.71 -1.83
C SER A 55 2.02 0.18 -1.82
N HIS A 56 3.21 -0.42 -1.86
CA HIS A 56 3.35 -1.88 -1.86
C HIS A 56 4.59 -2.32 -1.06
N VAL A 57 4.37 -2.57 0.23
CA VAL A 57 5.38 -3.13 1.14
C VAL A 57 4.87 -4.40 1.83
N HIS A 58 5.75 -5.07 2.57
CA HIS A 58 5.37 -6.11 3.53
C HIS A 58 6.05 -5.80 4.87
N CYS A 59 5.31 -5.29 5.85
CA CYS A 59 5.90 -4.74 7.08
C CYS A 59 5.20 -5.21 8.36
N PHE A 60 4.53 -6.36 8.31
CA PHE A 60 4.01 -7.02 9.50
C PHE A 60 5.11 -7.88 10.14
N GLU A 61 5.81 -7.33 11.13
CA GLU A 61 7.00 -7.92 11.78
C GLU A 61 6.81 -9.32 12.40
N MET A 62 5.57 -9.81 12.54
CA MET A 62 5.25 -11.14 13.06
C MET A 62 5.14 -12.21 11.96
N MET A 63 5.31 -11.85 10.69
CA MET A 63 5.28 -12.79 9.57
C MET A 63 6.62 -13.48 9.39
N ASP A 64 6.61 -14.77 9.05
CA ASP A 64 7.85 -15.54 8.84
C ASP A 64 8.38 -15.42 7.39
N LEU A 65 7.47 -15.41 6.40
CA LEU A 65 7.84 -15.45 4.98
C LEU A 65 8.25 -14.10 4.41
N TYR A 66 7.42 -13.09 4.64
CA TYR A 66 7.60 -11.74 4.11
C TYR A 66 7.28 -10.75 5.23
N TYR A 67 8.32 -10.11 5.77
CA TYR A 67 8.20 -9.09 6.79
C TYR A 67 9.32 -8.07 6.66
N ASP A 68 9.10 -6.93 7.30
CA ASP A 68 10.09 -5.92 7.57
C ASP A 68 9.59 -5.05 8.74
N TYR A 69 10.40 -4.10 9.19
CA TYR A 69 10.05 -3.15 10.23
C TYR A 69 9.60 -1.82 9.58
N PRO A 70 8.40 -1.30 9.90
CA PRO A 70 7.85 -0.13 9.23
C PRO A 70 8.75 1.11 9.19
N ASP A 71 9.51 1.38 10.26
CA ASP A 71 10.38 2.55 10.33
C ASP A 71 11.70 2.41 9.55
N GLU A 72 12.17 1.18 9.31
CA GLU A 72 13.38 0.89 8.52
C GLU A 72 13.13 1.09 7.02
N ILE A 73 11.94 0.71 6.54
CA ILE A 73 11.53 0.94 5.14
C ILE A 73 10.81 2.27 4.93
N GLY A 74 10.32 2.88 6.02
CA GLY A 74 9.56 4.12 6.04
C GLY A 74 10.44 5.33 6.30
N VAL A 75 10.29 5.92 7.49
CA VAL A 75 10.90 7.21 7.83
C VAL A 75 12.42 7.24 7.65
N ALA A 76 13.13 6.11 7.86
CA ALA A 76 14.57 6.02 7.66
C ALA A 76 15.01 6.21 6.19
N THR A 77 14.10 6.00 5.23
CA THR A 77 14.36 6.13 3.79
C THR A 77 13.71 7.38 3.17
N GLY A 78 13.08 8.23 3.98
CA GLY A 78 12.32 9.39 3.51
C GLY A 78 10.87 9.08 3.11
N VAL A 79 10.43 7.83 3.27
CA VAL A 79 9.05 7.41 3.04
C VAL A 79 8.21 7.71 4.28
N THR A 80 7.26 8.62 4.16
CA THR A 80 6.41 9.03 5.28
C THR A 80 5.24 8.09 5.50
N THR A 81 4.83 7.37 4.47
CA THR A 81 3.66 6.48 4.51
C THR A 81 3.92 5.20 3.73
N VAL A 82 3.56 4.07 4.33
CA VAL A 82 3.65 2.76 3.69
C VAL A 82 2.29 2.06 3.70
N ILE A 83 2.02 1.27 2.68
CA ILE A 83 0.83 0.43 2.57
C ILE A 83 1.26 -1.03 2.46
N ASP A 84 0.98 -1.82 3.49
CA ASP A 84 1.23 -3.25 3.50
C ASP A 84 0.31 -3.96 2.49
N ALA A 85 0.91 -4.72 1.58
CA ALA A 85 0.24 -5.31 0.44
C ALA A 85 -0.40 -6.68 0.75
N GLY A 86 -1.19 -6.76 1.81
CA GLY A 86 -1.94 -7.97 2.16
C GLY A 86 -1.09 -9.03 2.84
N SER A 87 -0.17 -8.63 3.71
CA SER A 87 0.56 -9.57 4.57
C SER A 87 -0.40 -10.29 5.53
N SER A 88 -1.44 -9.60 5.96
CA SER A 88 -2.47 -10.09 6.90
C SER A 88 -3.85 -10.23 6.24
N GLY A 89 -4.66 -11.13 6.81
CA GLY A 89 -6.06 -11.34 6.49
C GLY A 89 -6.97 -11.06 7.70
N GLU A 90 -8.24 -11.44 7.61
CA GLU A 90 -9.24 -11.12 8.65
C GLU A 90 -8.86 -11.64 10.04
N ALA A 91 -8.15 -12.77 10.12
CA ALA A 91 -7.81 -13.43 11.37
C ALA A 91 -6.69 -12.71 12.15
N ASN A 92 -5.79 -11.98 11.50
CA ASN A 92 -4.56 -11.46 12.12
C ASN A 92 -4.27 -9.96 11.87
N ILE A 93 -5.06 -9.26 11.03
CA ILE A 93 -4.82 -7.83 10.75
C ILE A 93 -4.99 -6.92 11.98
N LYS A 94 -5.73 -7.36 13.02
CA LYS A 94 -5.83 -6.61 14.29
C LYS A 94 -4.49 -6.59 15.02
N ASP A 95 -3.79 -7.72 15.06
CA ASP A 95 -2.47 -7.80 15.69
C ASP A 95 -1.48 -6.92 14.93
N PHE A 96 -1.55 -6.91 13.59
CA PHE A 96 -0.76 -6.00 12.77
C PHE A 96 -1.06 -4.53 13.08
N TYR A 97 -2.33 -4.15 13.18
CA TYR A 97 -2.73 -2.78 13.50
C TYR A 97 -2.19 -2.31 14.86
N GLU A 98 -2.19 -3.18 15.88
CA GLU A 98 -1.64 -2.85 17.19
C GLU A 98 -0.12 -2.58 17.16
N LEU A 99 0.62 -3.26 16.28
CA LEU A 99 2.05 -3.00 16.07
C LEU A 99 2.28 -1.75 15.23
N ALA A 100 1.51 -1.59 14.15
CA ALA A 100 1.59 -0.45 13.23
C ALA A 100 1.45 0.90 13.95
N LYS A 101 0.58 1.01 14.96
CA LYS A 101 0.41 2.24 15.77
C LYS A 101 1.66 2.69 16.53
N LYS A 102 2.66 1.82 16.69
CA LYS A 102 3.92 2.14 17.39
C LYS A 102 4.97 2.73 16.46
N ALA A 103 4.79 2.62 15.14
CA ALA A 103 5.69 3.17 14.15
C ALA A 103 5.61 4.71 14.12
N LYS A 104 6.73 5.34 13.75
CA LYS A 104 6.73 6.78 13.41
C LYS A 104 6.18 7.00 12.00
N THR A 105 6.43 6.04 11.12
CA THR A 105 5.90 6.00 9.75
C THR A 105 4.38 5.82 9.80
N ASN A 106 3.63 6.51 8.92
CA ASN A 106 2.21 6.23 8.77
C ASN A 106 2.06 4.86 8.08
N VAL A 107 1.39 3.91 8.72
CA VAL A 107 1.19 2.56 8.18
C VAL A 107 -0.29 2.33 7.90
N PHE A 108 -0.58 1.89 6.69
CA PHE A 108 -1.89 1.37 6.28
C PHE A 108 -1.75 -0.04 5.72
N ALA A 109 -2.86 -0.72 5.48
CA ALA A 109 -2.85 -2.07 4.96
C ALA A 109 -3.93 -2.30 3.89
N LEU A 110 -3.61 -3.16 2.94
CA LEU A 110 -4.60 -3.88 2.15
C LEU A 110 -4.95 -5.17 2.89
N LEU A 111 -6.23 -5.48 3.02
CA LEU A 111 -6.66 -6.76 3.59
C LEU A 111 -6.52 -7.87 2.53
N ASN A 112 -5.72 -8.90 2.80
CA ASN A 112 -5.72 -10.08 1.95
C ASN A 112 -7.08 -10.78 2.03
N ILE A 113 -7.63 -11.18 0.88
CA ILE A 113 -8.94 -11.86 0.86
C ILE A 113 -8.90 -13.23 1.56
N SER A 114 -7.72 -13.84 1.68
CA SER A 114 -7.52 -15.07 2.44
C SER A 114 -7.36 -14.78 3.93
N LYS A 115 -7.98 -15.61 4.76
CA LYS A 115 -8.12 -15.47 6.21
C LYS A 115 -6.85 -15.08 6.95
N HIS A 116 -5.71 -15.65 6.59
CA HIS A 116 -4.44 -15.49 7.30
C HIS A 116 -3.45 -14.56 6.59
N GLY A 117 -3.78 -14.05 5.40
CA GLY A 117 -2.80 -13.38 4.55
C GLY A 117 -1.73 -14.36 4.06
N ILE A 118 -0.48 -13.90 3.97
CA ILE A 118 0.62 -14.63 3.32
C ILE A 118 1.46 -15.46 4.31
N VAL A 119 0.83 -16.04 5.33
CA VAL A 119 1.48 -17.00 6.25
C VAL A 119 2.01 -18.22 5.48
N THR A 120 1.33 -18.61 4.40
CA THR A 120 1.82 -19.59 3.44
C THR A 120 2.01 -18.95 2.06
N GLN A 121 2.73 -19.64 1.18
CA GLN A 121 2.96 -19.18 -0.19
C GLN A 121 1.70 -19.27 -1.07
N ASP A 122 0.74 -20.11 -0.70
CA ASP A 122 -0.41 -20.53 -1.50
C ASP A 122 -1.75 -20.26 -0.82
N GLU A 123 -1.91 -19.08 -0.22
CA GLU A 123 -3.07 -18.71 0.59
C GLU A 123 -4.42 -18.71 -0.18
N LEU A 124 -4.38 -18.82 -1.51
CA LEU A 124 -5.55 -18.90 -2.40
C LEU A 124 -5.71 -20.29 -3.05
N SER A 125 -4.95 -21.30 -2.61
CA SER A 125 -5.12 -22.70 -3.05
C SER A 125 -6.32 -23.38 -2.39
N ASP A 126 -6.62 -23.03 -1.13
CA ASP A 126 -7.83 -23.44 -0.40
C ASP A 126 -8.83 -22.28 -0.30
N LEU A 127 -9.86 -22.31 -1.16
CA LEU A 127 -10.89 -21.25 -1.20
C LEU A 127 -11.77 -21.21 0.06
N SER A 128 -11.74 -22.24 0.92
CA SER A 128 -12.47 -22.20 2.19
C SER A 128 -11.89 -21.16 3.16
N LEU A 129 -10.65 -20.69 2.90
CA LEU A 129 -10.01 -19.62 3.66
C LEU A 129 -10.46 -18.22 3.23
N VAL A 130 -11.28 -18.09 2.18
CA VAL A 130 -11.81 -16.79 1.74
C VAL A 130 -13.25 -16.62 2.25
N ASP A 131 -13.40 -15.92 3.36
CA ASP A 131 -14.70 -15.64 4.00
C ASP A 131 -15.11 -14.17 3.77
N GLU A 132 -16.00 -13.95 2.81
CA GLU A 132 -16.49 -12.63 2.43
C GLU A 132 -17.12 -11.87 3.60
N ALA A 133 -17.91 -12.54 4.45
CA ALA A 133 -18.61 -11.91 5.55
C ALA A 133 -17.64 -11.42 6.62
N LYS A 134 -16.62 -12.23 6.95
CA LYS A 134 -15.58 -11.82 7.90
C LYS A 134 -14.65 -10.74 7.36
N ASN A 135 -14.32 -10.80 6.07
CA ASN A 135 -13.55 -9.74 5.42
C ASN A 135 -14.29 -8.40 5.49
N ILE A 136 -15.59 -8.36 5.18
CA ILE A 136 -16.43 -7.16 5.30
C ILE A 136 -16.45 -6.67 6.75
N ALA A 137 -16.68 -7.57 7.72
CA ALA A 137 -16.70 -7.20 9.13
C ALA A 137 -15.38 -6.57 9.56
N ARG A 138 -14.24 -7.13 9.16
CA ARG A 138 -12.93 -6.59 9.53
C ARG A 138 -12.62 -5.26 8.87
N ILE A 139 -13.00 -5.07 7.61
CA ILE A 139 -12.91 -3.77 6.91
C ILE A 139 -13.68 -2.69 7.68
N GLN A 140 -14.90 -2.99 8.12
CA GLN A 140 -15.74 -2.06 8.88
C GLN A 140 -15.21 -1.77 10.29
N GLU A 141 -14.51 -2.72 10.91
CA GLU A 141 -13.91 -2.55 12.24
C GLU A 141 -12.67 -1.66 12.23
N LEU A 142 -11.93 -1.59 11.11
CA LEU A 142 -10.64 -0.88 11.00
C LEU A 142 -10.59 0.09 9.80
N PRO A 143 -11.55 1.01 9.64
CA PRO A 143 -11.68 1.85 8.44
C PRO A 143 -10.52 2.87 8.29
N GLU A 144 -9.86 3.23 9.39
CA GLU A 144 -8.71 4.13 9.40
C GLU A 144 -7.40 3.43 9.03
N PHE A 145 -7.39 2.10 8.93
CA PHE A 145 -6.18 1.30 8.67
C PHE A 145 -6.27 0.51 7.37
N ILE A 146 -7.44 -0.08 7.10
CA ILE A 146 -7.67 -0.89 5.90
C ILE A 146 -8.12 0.01 4.76
N VAL A 147 -7.22 0.23 3.80
CA VAL A 147 -7.41 1.17 2.68
C VAL A 147 -7.68 0.46 1.34
N GLY A 148 -7.76 -0.87 1.36
CA GLY A 148 -7.99 -1.69 0.17
C GLY A 148 -8.00 -3.18 0.46
N ILE A 149 -8.16 -3.97 -0.60
CA ILE A 149 -8.08 -5.43 -0.55
C ILE A 149 -7.00 -5.95 -1.51
N LYS A 150 -6.46 -7.12 -1.21
CA LYS A 150 -5.36 -7.75 -1.95
C LYS A 150 -5.74 -9.14 -2.45
N ALA A 151 -5.45 -9.41 -3.72
CA ALA A 151 -5.41 -10.76 -4.29
C ALA A 151 -4.07 -11.02 -5.00
N ARG A 152 -3.54 -12.25 -4.91
CA ARG A 152 -2.31 -12.66 -5.59
C ARG A 152 -2.62 -13.71 -6.66
N MET A 153 -2.65 -13.29 -7.92
CA MET A 153 -3.07 -14.12 -9.05
C MET A 153 -1.85 -14.66 -9.80
N SER A 154 -1.23 -15.71 -9.24
CA SER A 154 -0.10 -16.40 -9.87
C SER A 154 -0.05 -17.89 -9.51
N LYS A 155 0.63 -18.68 -10.35
CA LYS A 155 0.66 -20.16 -10.31
C LYS A 155 0.92 -20.76 -8.93
N THR A 156 1.88 -20.21 -8.19
CA THR A 156 2.28 -20.74 -6.88
C THR A 156 1.30 -20.37 -5.78
N VAL A 157 0.40 -19.41 -6.03
CA VAL A 157 -0.53 -18.89 -5.03
C VAL A 157 -1.90 -19.54 -5.12
N ILE A 158 -2.44 -19.67 -6.34
CA ILE A 158 -3.84 -20.04 -6.56
C ILE A 158 -4.10 -21.56 -6.58
N GLY A 159 -3.06 -22.38 -6.54
CA GLY A 159 -3.18 -23.82 -6.75
C GLY A 159 -3.84 -24.15 -8.10
N GLN A 160 -4.99 -24.82 -8.05
CA GLN A 160 -5.76 -25.22 -9.25
C GLN A 160 -7.02 -24.35 -9.47
N ASN A 161 -7.19 -23.26 -8.73
CA ASN A 161 -8.44 -22.49 -8.71
C ASN A 161 -8.62 -21.53 -9.90
N GLY A 162 -7.62 -21.40 -10.78
CA GLY A 162 -7.68 -20.52 -11.94
C GLY A 162 -8.01 -19.08 -11.56
N ILE A 163 -8.99 -18.47 -12.25
CA ILE A 163 -9.41 -17.09 -12.07
C ILE A 163 -10.35 -16.88 -10.86
N ILE A 164 -10.89 -17.96 -10.29
CA ILE A 164 -11.95 -17.91 -9.26
C ILE A 164 -11.59 -17.02 -8.06
N PRO A 165 -10.35 -17.04 -7.50
CA PRO A 165 -9.99 -16.14 -6.40
C PRO A 165 -10.15 -14.65 -6.75
N LEU A 166 -9.87 -14.25 -8.00
CA LEU A 166 -10.06 -12.86 -8.44
C LEU A 166 -11.55 -12.51 -8.49
N GLN A 167 -12.39 -13.40 -9.00
CA GLN A 167 -13.84 -13.19 -9.02
C GLN A 167 -14.41 -13.07 -7.61
N MET A 168 -13.90 -13.83 -6.65
CA MET A 168 -14.24 -13.67 -5.22
C MET A 168 -13.77 -12.31 -4.68
N ALA A 169 -12.58 -11.85 -5.06
CA ALA A 169 -12.07 -10.53 -4.70
C ALA A 169 -12.95 -9.41 -5.27
N LYS A 170 -13.33 -9.48 -6.55
CA LYS A 170 -14.22 -8.50 -7.22
C LYS A 170 -15.60 -8.48 -6.57
N LYS A 171 -16.14 -9.64 -6.21
CA LYS A 171 -17.41 -9.74 -5.47
C LYS A 171 -17.31 -9.03 -4.10
N LEU A 172 -16.24 -9.28 -3.35
CA LEU A 172 -15.97 -8.56 -2.10
C LEU A 172 -15.85 -7.04 -2.33
N GLN A 173 -15.08 -6.64 -3.34
CA GLN A 173 -14.81 -5.24 -3.69
C GLN A 173 -16.10 -4.44 -3.90
N SER A 174 -17.04 -5.00 -4.68
CA SER A 174 -18.34 -4.38 -4.98
C SER A 174 -19.19 -4.08 -3.74
N LYS A 175 -18.88 -4.69 -2.59
CA LYS A 175 -19.61 -4.50 -1.32
C LYS A 175 -18.95 -3.51 -0.37
N VAL A 176 -17.65 -3.27 -0.52
CA VAL A 176 -16.85 -2.45 0.41
C VAL A 176 -16.39 -1.13 -0.21
N ASN A 177 -16.50 -0.97 -1.53
CA ASN A 177 -16.09 0.24 -2.25
C ASN A 177 -14.66 0.69 -1.92
N LEU A 178 -13.74 -0.28 -1.85
CA LEU A 178 -12.32 -0.06 -1.65
C LEU A 178 -11.52 -0.50 -2.89
N PRO A 179 -10.33 0.08 -3.15
CA PRO A 179 -9.44 -0.39 -4.20
C PRO A 179 -9.04 -1.87 -4.03
N LEU A 180 -8.91 -2.59 -5.14
CA LEU A 180 -8.36 -3.94 -5.19
C LEU A 180 -6.97 -3.89 -5.84
N MET A 181 -5.96 -4.40 -5.14
CA MET A 181 -4.63 -4.60 -5.71
C MET A 181 -4.39 -6.06 -6.08
N VAL A 182 -4.15 -6.31 -7.36
CA VAL A 182 -3.89 -7.61 -7.94
C VAL A 182 -2.41 -7.77 -8.25
N HIS A 183 -1.79 -8.79 -7.62
CA HIS A 183 -0.44 -9.23 -7.98
C HIS A 183 -0.55 -10.16 -9.19
N ILE A 184 0.28 -9.92 -10.20
CA ILE A 184 0.45 -10.79 -11.36
C ILE A 184 1.79 -11.51 -11.31
N GLY A 185 1.83 -12.72 -11.87
CA GLY A 185 3.04 -13.53 -11.91
C GLY A 185 2.96 -14.58 -13.01
N SER A 186 3.57 -15.74 -12.79
CA SER A 186 3.54 -16.83 -13.77
C SER A 186 2.11 -17.36 -13.92
N ALA A 187 1.72 -17.66 -15.16
CA ALA A 187 0.47 -18.37 -15.43
C ALA A 187 0.51 -19.81 -14.86
N PRO A 188 -0.64 -20.39 -14.50
CA PRO A 188 -1.99 -19.80 -14.48
C PRO A 188 -2.23 -18.80 -13.32
N PRO A 189 -3.20 -17.86 -13.43
CA PRO A 189 -4.01 -17.56 -14.61
C PRO A 189 -3.20 -16.74 -15.62
N LYS A 190 -3.67 -16.69 -16.87
CA LYS A 190 -3.04 -15.83 -17.87
C LYS A 190 -3.31 -14.36 -17.54
N LEU A 191 -2.38 -13.50 -17.91
CA LEU A 191 -2.52 -12.07 -17.70
C LEU A 191 -3.76 -11.49 -18.40
N GLU A 192 -4.07 -11.97 -19.61
CA GLU A 192 -5.27 -11.56 -20.35
C GLU A 192 -6.57 -11.81 -19.57
N ASP A 193 -6.70 -12.99 -18.95
CA ASP A 193 -7.87 -13.36 -18.16
C ASP A 193 -7.98 -12.51 -16.89
N ILE A 194 -6.83 -12.17 -16.28
CA ILE A 194 -6.78 -11.28 -15.11
C ILE A 194 -7.26 -9.88 -15.51
N LEU A 195 -6.69 -9.29 -16.57
CA LEU A 195 -7.00 -7.92 -16.98
C LEU A 195 -8.45 -7.75 -17.45
N GLN A 196 -9.08 -8.79 -18.01
CA GLN A 196 -10.49 -8.75 -18.40
C GLN A 196 -11.46 -8.63 -17.23
N GLU A 197 -11.07 -9.07 -16.03
CA GLU A 197 -11.87 -8.97 -14.81
C GLU A 197 -11.67 -7.64 -14.06
N LEU A 198 -10.68 -6.83 -14.45
CA LEU A 198 -10.36 -5.57 -13.79
C LEU A 198 -11.11 -4.38 -14.40
N GLU A 199 -11.34 -3.37 -13.57
CA GLU A 199 -11.97 -2.12 -13.97
C GLU A 199 -11.15 -0.90 -13.54
N ALA A 200 -11.58 0.29 -13.95
CA ALA A 200 -10.93 1.54 -13.58
C ALA A 200 -10.92 1.70 -12.04
N GLY A 201 -9.73 1.88 -11.47
CA GLY A 201 -9.51 1.96 -10.03
C GLY A 201 -8.87 0.70 -9.42
N ASP A 202 -8.86 -0.42 -10.15
CA ASP A 202 -8.07 -1.59 -9.75
C ASP A 202 -6.56 -1.33 -9.99
N ILE A 203 -5.74 -1.90 -9.10
CA ILE A 203 -4.29 -1.68 -9.10
C ILE A 203 -3.60 -2.97 -9.50
N VAL A 204 -2.85 -2.96 -10.60
CA VAL A 204 -1.99 -4.08 -11.00
C VAL A 204 -0.57 -3.82 -10.50
N THR A 205 -0.10 -4.64 -9.56
CA THR A 205 1.29 -4.60 -9.08
C THR A 205 2.16 -5.64 -9.78
N HIS A 206 3.48 -5.41 -9.78
CA HIS A 206 4.46 -6.11 -10.62
C HIS A 206 4.15 -6.00 -12.11
N CYS A 207 3.62 -4.86 -12.55
CA CYS A 207 3.24 -4.62 -13.95
C CYS A 207 4.41 -4.86 -14.92
N PHE A 208 5.64 -4.46 -14.57
CA PHE A 208 6.85 -4.66 -15.39
C PHE A 208 7.68 -5.89 -14.98
N ASN A 209 7.04 -6.98 -14.54
CA ASN A 209 7.77 -8.22 -14.26
C ASN A 209 8.26 -8.88 -15.56
N GLY A 210 9.43 -9.52 -15.52
CA GLY A 210 10.07 -10.16 -16.68
C GLY A 210 9.67 -11.61 -16.91
N LYS A 211 8.51 -12.07 -16.42
CA LYS A 211 8.03 -13.44 -16.67
C LYS A 211 7.34 -13.49 -18.04
N GLU A 212 7.26 -14.68 -18.64
CA GLU A 212 6.55 -14.89 -19.91
C GLU A 212 5.08 -14.42 -19.87
N ASN A 213 4.44 -14.50 -18.69
CA ASN A 213 3.08 -14.01 -18.45
C ASN A 213 3.06 -12.53 -18.01
N GLY A 214 3.86 -11.69 -18.67
CA GLY A 214 4.03 -10.26 -18.38
C GLY A 214 3.70 -9.36 -19.59
N ILE A 215 3.81 -8.04 -19.43
CA ILE A 215 3.54 -7.07 -20.52
C ILE A 215 4.80 -6.65 -21.29
N LEU A 216 5.98 -7.01 -20.79
CA LEU A 216 7.23 -6.68 -21.46
C LEU A 216 7.45 -7.64 -22.62
N ALA A 217 7.70 -7.10 -23.81
CA ALA A 217 8.14 -7.91 -24.93
C ALA A 217 9.48 -8.56 -24.59
N THR A 218 9.62 -9.85 -24.88
CA THR A 218 10.93 -10.49 -24.90
C THR A 218 11.71 -9.85 -26.04
N SER A 219 12.91 -9.36 -25.77
CA SER A 219 13.80 -8.72 -26.75
C SER A 219 14.31 -9.75 -27.76
N ASP A 220 13.43 -10.22 -28.65
CA ASP A 220 13.71 -11.04 -29.82
C ASP A 220 12.55 -10.84 -30.82
N GLU A 221 12.50 -9.63 -31.41
CA GLU A 221 12.02 -9.31 -32.79
C GLU A 221 12.20 -7.81 -33.09
#